data_AF-A0A2V5UZG4-F1
#
_entry.id   AF-A0A2V5UZG4-F1
#
_cell.length_a   1.000
_cell.length_b   1.000
_cell.length_c   1.000
_cell.angle_alpha   90.00
_cell.angle_beta   90.00
_cell.angle_gamma   90.00
#
_symmetry.space_group_name_H-M   'P 1'
#
loop_
_entity.id
_entity.type
_entity.pdbx_description
1 polymer ?
#
loop_
_entity_poly.entity_id
_entity_poly.type
_entity_poly.pdbx_seq_one_letter_code
_entity_poly.pdbx_strand_id
1 'polypeptide(L)'
;MELWGKIDVDRWRETPCLHGRIALEQDVKDGRAVFYLGNAGEIGGVHVDIGLPHCGVVHAEGCHVPAIIIQSEHAKPKHYIGYRPISGGNGLCLLSEVELLDEPDGRFHHQT
;
A
#
# COMPACT_ATOMS: atom_id res chain seq x y z
N MET A 1 -9.99 -13.10 -12.11
CA MET A 1 -8.71 -12.57 -11.60
C MET A 1 -8.84 -12.44 -10.10
N GLU A 2 -7.89 -12.98 -9.35
CA GLU A 2 -7.84 -12.80 -7.90
C GLU A 2 -7.34 -11.38 -7.61
N LEU A 3 -8.17 -10.54 -6.98
CA LEU A 3 -7.87 -9.13 -6.74
C LEU A 3 -6.57 -8.95 -5.94
N TRP A 4 -6.35 -9.84 -4.97
CA TRP A 4 -5.25 -9.80 -4.02
C TRP A 4 -4.25 -10.94 -4.23
N GLY A 5 -4.04 -11.39 -5.47
CA GLY A 5 -3.06 -12.43 -5.78
C GLY A 5 -1.61 -12.00 -5.49
N LYS A 6 -0.68 -12.96 -5.64
CA LYS A 6 0.77 -12.73 -5.57
C LYS A 6 1.20 -11.64 -6.56
N ILE A 7 2.21 -10.87 -6.18
CA ILE A 7 2.84 -9.88 -7.06
C ILE A 7 4.06 -10.50 -7.72
N ASP A 8 4.15 -10.32 -9.03
CA ASP A 8 5.38 -10.55 -9.79
C ASP A 8 6.35 -9.40 -9.50
N VAL A 9 7.44 -9.69 -8.78
CA VAL A 9 8.40 -8.67 -8.33
C VAL A 9 9.06 -7.98 -9.52
N ASP A 10 9.27 -8.66 -10.65
CA ASP A 10 9.89 -8.05 -11.83
C ASP A 10 8.95 -7.04 -12.51
N ARG A 11 7.65 -7.12 -12.22
CA ARG A 11 6.59 -6.25 -12.75
C ARG A 11 5.90 -5.44 -11.66
N TRP A 12 6.57 -5.23 -10.53
CA TRP A 12 5.99 -4.58 -9.36
C TRP A 12 5.42 -3.18 -9.65
N ARG A 13 6.05 -2.44 -10.59
CA ARG A 13 5.61 -1.11 -11.04
C ARG A 13 4.24 -1.10 -11.72
N GLU A 14 3.76 -2.25 -12.16
CA GLU A 14 2.43 -2.40 -12.77
C GLU A 14 1.33 -2.64 -11.73
N THR A 15 1.68 -2.74 -10.45
CA THR A 15 0.70 -2.95 -9.37
C THR A 15 -0.30 -1.79 -9.34
N PRO A 16 -1.61 -2.04 -9.47
CA PRO A 16 -2.62 -1.00 -9.41
C PRO A 16 -2.54 -0.21 -8.10
N CYS A 17 -2.56 1.11 -8.18
CA CYS A 17 -2.46 1.99 -7.02
C CYS A 17 -3.32 3.26 -7.16
N LEU A 18 -3.43 3.96 -6.05
CA LEU A 18 -4.09 5.26 -5.96
C LEU A 18 -3.22 6.37 -6.57
N HIS A 19 -3.84 7.39 -7.14
CA HIS A 19 -3.15 8.50 -7.80
C HIS A 19 -3.80 9.85 -7.47
N GLY A 20 -3.06 10.76 -6.82
CA GLY A 20 -3.39 12.19 -6.75
C GLY A 20 -4.65 12.58 -5.99
N ARG A 21 -5.37 11.63 -5.37
CA ARG A 21 -6.59 11.85 -4.60
C ARG A 21 -6.76 10.77 -3.54
N ILE A 22 -7.61 11.01 -2.56
CA ILE A 22 -8.03 9.99 -1.60
C ILE A 22 -8.82 8.86 -2.28
N ALA A 23 -8.81 7.68 -1.69
CA ALA A 23 -9.55 6.53 -2.19
C ALA A 23 -11.07 6.70 -2.05
N LEU A 24 -11.78 6.19 -3.04
CA LEU A 24 -13.22 5.97 -3.04
C LEU A 24 -13.49 4.47 -2.88
N GLU A 25 -14.74 4.12 -2.57
CA GLU A 25 -15.15 2.71 -2.48
C GLU A 25 -14.81 1.92 -3.75
N GLN A 26 -14.93 2.55 -4.93
CA GLN A 26 -14.61 1.90 -6.19
C GLN A 26 -13.13 1.56 -6.33
N ASP A 27 -12.21 2.36 -5.75
CA ASP A 27 -10.78 2.05 -5.82
C ASP A 27 -10.43 0.78 -5.04
N VAL A 28 -11.17 0.50 -3.95
CA VAL A 28 -11.03 -0.73 -3.20
C VAL A 28 -11.54 -1.93 -4.00
N LYS A 29 -12.68 -1.77 -4.68
CA LYS A 29 -13.23 -2.79 -5.58
C LYS A 29 -12.31 -3.07 -6.78
N ASP A 30 -11.63 -2.04 -7.27
CA ASP A 30 -10.68 -2.11 -8.39
C ASP A 30 -9.26 -2.53 -7.96
N GLY A 31 -9.01 -2.69 -6.67
CA GLY A 31 -7.72 -3.14 -6.13
C GLY A 31 -6.61 -2.09 -6.14
N ARG A 32 -6.96 -0.81 -6.31
CA ARG A 32 -6.04 0.35 -6.29
C ARG A 32 -5.83 0.93 -4.89
N ALA A 33 -6.72 0.60 -3.97
CA ALA A 33 -6.68 1.01 -2.57
C ALA A 33 -7.14 -0.16 -1.69
N VAL A 34 -6.76 -0.17 -0.42
CA VAL A 34 -7.19 -1.19 0.55
C VAL A 34 -8.30 -0.68 1.47
N PHE A 35 -8.42 0.64 1.61
CA PHE A 35 -9.47 1.29 2.40
C PHE A 35 -10.01 2.53 1.68
N TYR A 36 -11.19 2.99 2.09
CA TYR A 36 -11.70 4.33 1.78
C TYR A 36 -12.28 4.95 3.05
N LEU A 37 -12.19 6.27 3.18
CA LEU A 37 -12.66 6.99 4.36
C LEU A 37 -14.05 7.58 4.04
N GLY A 38 -15.12 6.91 4.49
CA GLY A 38 -16.50 7.34 4.22
C GLY A 38 -16.86 8.75 4.69
N ASN A 39 -16.11 9.28 5.66
CA ASN A 39 -16.24 10.63 6.21
C ASN A 39 -15.00 11.51 5.94
N ALA A 40 -14.27 11.27 4.85
CA ALA A 40 -13.01 11.96 4.53
C ALA A 40 -13.08 13.50 4.61
N GLY A 41 -14.21 14.10 4.22
CA GLY A 41 -14.42 15.55 4.27
C GLY A 41 -14.47 16.12 5.69
N GLU A 42 -14.90 15.33 6.68
CA GLU A 42 -14.97 15.75 8.09
C GLU A 42 -13.61 15.59 8.78
N ILE A 43 -12.88 14.53 8.45
CA ILE A 43 -11.56 14.22 9.05
C ILE A 43 -10.39 14.89 8.33
N GLY A 44 -10.66 15.60 7.22
CA GLY A 44 -9.65 16.31 6.43
C GLY A 44 -8.64 15.35 5.77
N GLY A 45 -9.12 14.23 5.24
CA GLY A 45 -8.29 13.24 4.56
C GLY A 45 -7.63 13.82 3.31
N VAL A 46 -6.32 13.68 3.18
CA VAL A 46 -5.55 14.13 2.01
C VAL A 46 -4.67 13.01 1.48
N HIS A 47 -4.54 12.94 0.16
CA HIS A 47 -3.54 12.10 -0.49
C HIS A 47 -2.14 12.64 -0.22
N VAL A 48 -1.19 11.74 0.00
CA VAL A 48 0.23 12.09 0.12
C VAL A 48 1.00 11.35 -0.97
N ASP A 49 1.59 12.12 -1.88
CA ASP A 49 2.41 11.59 -2.96
C ASP A 49 3.76 11.09 -2.40
N ILE A 50 4.01 9.80 -2.61
CA ILE A 50 5.26 9.12 -2.28
C ILE A 50 5.82 8.40 -3.51
N GLY A 51 5.32 8.69 -4.71
CA GLY A 51 5.67 7.97 -5.93
C GLY A 51 5.10 6.55 -5.95
N LEU A 52 3.77 6.43 -5.87
CA LEU A 52 3.06 5.14 -5.96
C LEU A 52 3.08 4.57 -7.41
N PRO A 53 3.09 3.23 -7.58
CA PRO A 53 3.35 2.25 -6.53
C PRO A 53 4.79 2.39 -6.03
N HIS A 54 5.03 2.08 -4.75
CA HIS A 54 6.35 2.22 -4.12
C HIS A 54 6.76 0.93 -3.41
N CYS A 55 8.05 0.60 -3.33
CA CYS A 55 8.48 -0.57 -2.57
C CYS A 55 8.52 -0.26 -1.08
N GLY A 56 8.19 -1.24 -0.24
CA GLY A 56 8.37 -1.08 1.19
C GLY A 56 8.44 -2.39 1.95
N VAL A 57 8.95 -2.31 3.18
CA VAL A 57 8.94 -3.40 4.13
C VAL A 57 8.09 -2.99 5.32
N VAL A 58 6.99 -3.70 5.55
CA VAL A 58 6.09 -3.46 6.67
C VAL A 58 6.61 -4.22 7.89
N HIS A 59 6.73 -3.51 9.01
CA HIS A 59 7.09 -4.08 10.31
C HIS A 59 5.81 -4.43 11.08
N ALA A 60 5.43 -5.70 11.09
CA ALA A 60 4.23 -6.18 11.76
C ALA A 60 4.58 -7.31 12.74
N GLU A 61 4.31 -7.12 14.03
CA GLU A 61 4.44 -8.16 15.07
C GLU A 61 5.80 -8.90 15.10
N GLY A 62 6.89 -8.20 14.77
CA GLY A 62 8.24 -8.77 14.72
C GLY A 62 8.58 -9.48 13.41
N CYS A 63 7.67 -9.46 12.43
CA CYS A 63 7.91 -9.89 11.06
C CYS A 63 8.16 -8.69 10.13
N HIS A 64 9.00 -8.92 9.12
CA HIS A 64 9.24 -7.99 8.03
C HIS A 64 8.53 -8.50 6.79
N VAL A 65 7.56 -7.73 6.30
CA VAL A 65 6.72 -8.12 5.16
C VAL A 65 7.09 -7.24 3.96
N PRO A 66 7.86 -7.74 2.98
CA PRO A 66 8.06 -7.03 1.72
C PRO A 66 6.72 -6.86 1.01
N ALA A 67 6.47 -5.64 0.57
CA ALA A 67 5.19 -5.23 0.01
C ALA A 67 5.35 -4.11 -1.02
N ILE A 68 4.34 -3.98 -1.88
CA ILE A 68 4.15 -2.81 -2.73
C ILE A 68 3.13 -1.90 -2.07
N ILE A 69 3.53 -0.66 -1.83
CA ILE A 69 2.69 0.39 -1.31
C ILE A 69 1.83 0.92 -2.47
N ILE A 70 0.50 0.91 -2.27
CA ILE A 70 -0.47 1.27 -3.30
C ILE A 70 -1.38 2.43 -2.90
N GLN A 71 -1.33 2.85 -1.64
CA GLN A 71 -2.17 3.93 -1.11
C GLN A 71 -1.44 4.64 0.01
N SER A 72 -1.52 5.97 0.02
CA SER A 72 -0.89 6.85 1.00
C SER A 72 -1.79 8.05 1.26
N GLU A 73 -2.36 8.09 2.47
CA GLU A 73 -3.33 9.12 2.88
C GLU A 73 -3.07 9.57 4.31
N HIS A 74 -3.17 10.88 4.54
CA HIS A 74 -3.08 11.49 5.86
C HIS A 74 -4.48 11.92 6.30
N ALA A 75 -4.94 11.41 7.44
CA ALA A 75 -6.16 11.84 8.11
C ALA A 75 -5.81 12.11 9.58
N LYS A 76 -5.89 13.37 10.00
CA LYS A 76 -5.27 13.83 11.25
C LYS A 76 -5.71 12.96 12.45
N PRO A 77 -4.77 12.48 13.29
CA PRO A 77 -3.33 12.77 13.30
C PRO A 77 -2.44 11.71 12.60
N LYS A 78 -3.01 10.80 11.80
CA LYS A 78 -2.32 9.57 11.35
C LYS A 78 -2.13 9.52 9.83
N HIS A 79 -0.96 9.06 9.41
CA HIS A 79 -0.66 8.77 8.01
C HIS A 79 -0.81 7.27 7.77
N TYR A 80 -1.84 6.91 7.03
CA TYR A 80 -2.21 5.55 6.70
C TYR A 80 -1.62 5.12 5.36
N ILE A 81 -1.15 3.88 5.34
CA ILE A 81 -0.55 3.23 4.19
C ILE A 81 -1.36 1.97 3.86
N GLY A 82 -1.82 1.88 2.61
CA GLY A 82 -2.35 0.65 2.06
C GLY A 82 -1.30 -0.05 1.22
N TYR A 83 -1.10 -1.35 1.46
CA TYR A 83 -0.03 -2.11 0.85
C TYR A 83 -0.48 -3.51 0.39
N ARG A 84 0.36 -4.11 -0.44
CA ARG A 84 0.23 -5.44 -1.03
C ARG A 84 1.45 -6.29 -0.70
N PRO A 85 1.37 -7.29 0.20
CA PRO A 85 2.45 -8.25 0.35
C PRO A 85 2.76 -8.96 -0.97
N ILE A 86 4.03 -9.24 -1.24
CA ILE A 86 4.44 -9.95 -2.46
C ILE A 86 3.83 -11.35 -2.54
N SER A 87 3.68 -12.02 -1.39
CA SER A 87 3.01 -13.32 -1.24
C SER A 87 1.50 -13.31 -1.50
N GLY A 88 0.89 -12.14 -1.69
CA GLY A 88 -0.54 -11.95 -1.88
C GLY A 88 -1.24 -11.41 -0.63
N GLY A 89 -2.53 -11.08 -0.78
CA GLY A 89 -3.32 -10.35 0.20
C GLY A 89 -3.18 -8.83 0.08
N ASN A 90 -3.63 -8.14 1.12
CA ASN A 90 -3.51 -6.70 1.29
C ASN A 90 -3.43 -6.38 2.79
N GLY A 91 -3.00 -5.16 3.11
CA GLY A 91 -2.97 -4.69 4.49
C GLY A 91 -2.96 -3.18 4.61
N LEU A 92 -3.21 -2.73 5.83
CA LEU A 92 -3.24 -1.33 6.25
C LEU A 92 -2.30 -1.17 7.45
N CYS A 93 -1.46 -0.15 7.43
CA CYS A 93 -0.61 0.23 8.56
C CYS A 93 -0.42 1.75 8.61
N LEU A 94 0.35 2.22 9.59
CA LEU A 94 0.86 3.58 9.64
C LEU A 94 2.16 3.69 8.84
N LEU A 95 2.45 4.86 8.27
CA LEU A 95 3.73 5.11 7.61
C LEU A 95 4.94 4.83 8.54
N SER A 96 4.81 5.08 9.84
CA SER A 96 5.86 4.79 10.82
C SER A 96 6.21 3.30 10.95
N GLU A 97 5.37 2.42 10.42
CA GLU A 97 5.55 0.97 10.42
C GLU A 97 6.11 0.47 9.08
N VAL A 98 6.51 1.37 8.17
CA VAL A 98 6.99 1.05 6.83
C VAL A 98 8.37 1.64 6.58
N GLU A 99 9.32 0.78 6.20
CA GLU A 99 10.57 1.19 5.56
C GLU A 99 10.30 1.34 4.04
N LEU A 100 10.34 2.56 3.51
CA LEU A 100 10.20 2.81 2.06
C LEU A 100 11.53 2.57 1.34
N LEU A 101 11.44 1.96 0.15
CA LEU A 101 12.57 1.59 -0.68
C LEU A 101 12.32 2.05 -2.13
N ASP A 102 13.36 2.55 -2.79
CA ASP A 102 13.28 2.99 -4.18
C ASP A 102 13.03 1.83 -5.17
N GLU A 103 13.53 0.63 -4.84
CA GLU A 103 13.44 -0.59 -5.64
C GLU A 103 13.32 -1.82 -4.73
N PRO A 104 12.84 -2.98 -5.27
CA PRO A 104 12.91 -4.25 -4.56
C PRO A 104 14.37 -4.62 -4.23
N ASP A 105 14.58 -5.18 -3.04
CA ASP A 105 15.87 -5.73 -2.62
C ASP A 105 15.76 -7.25 -2.35
N GLY A 106 16.82 -7.83 -1.78
CA GLY A 106 16.87 -9.27 -1.47
C GLY A 106 15.68 -9.78 -0.64
N ARG A 107 15.00 -8.94 0.14
CA ARG A 107 13.85 -9.34 0.96
C ARG A 107 12.64 -9.73 0.10
N PHE A 108 12.53 -9.23 -1.12
CA PHE A 108 11.39 -9.47 -2.02
C PHE A 108 11.43 -10.84 -2.71
N HIS A 109 12.58 -11.51 -2.73
CA HIS A 109 12.78 -12.75 -3.51
C HIS A 109 12.83 -14.04 -2.67
N HIS A 110 12.81 -13.95 -1.33
CA HIS A 110 13.07 -15.10 -0.44
C HIS A 110 11.83 -15.63 0.31
N GLN A 111 10.62 -15.48 -0.24
CA GLN A 111 9.41 -15.99 0.40
C GLN A 111 9.13 -17.44 -0.04
N THR A 112 9.75 -18.40 0.66
CA THR A 112 9.44 -19.85 0.56
C THR A 112 8.13 -20.20 1.23
#